data_AF-A0A948C4A0-F1
#
_entry.id   AF-A0A948C4A0-F1
#
_cell.length_a   1.000
_cell.length_b   1.000
_cell.length_c   1.000
_cell.angle_alpha   90.00
_cell.angle_beta   90.00
_cell.angle_gamma   90.00
#
_symmetry.space_group_name_H-M   'P 1'
#
loop_
_entity.id
_entity.type
_entity.pdbx_description
1 polymer ?
#
loop_
_entity_poly.entity_id
_entity_poly.type
_entity_poly.pdbx_seq_one_letter_code
_entity_poly.pdbx_strand_id
1 'polypeptide(L)' 'MLSLYIHIPFCTQKCAYCSFTSFPDIKEDTINEYIKQLQKEIEHYGKEFEWEHIKTLYFG' A
#
# COMPACT_ATOMS: atom_id res chain seq x y z
N MET A 1 -10.85 15.85 8.83
CA MET A 1 -9.41 15.51 8.72
C MET A 1 -9.31 14.09 8.25
N LEU A 2 -8.59 13.85 7.15
CA LEU A 2 -8.47 12.54 6.52
C LEU A 2 -7.18 11.84 7.01
N SER A 3 -7.25 10.54 7.21
CA SER A 3 -6.09 9.68 7.47
C SER A 3 -6.04 8.59 6.41
N LEU A 4 -4.88 8.38 5.81
CA LEU A 4 -4.67 7.40 4.75
C LEU A 4 -3.85 6.23 5.27
N TYR A 5 -4.26 5.02 4.91
CA TYR A 5 -3.51 3.80 5.13
C TYR A 5 -3.26 3.14 3.78
N ILE A 6 -1.99 2.91 3.47
CA ILE A 6 -1.56 2.22 2.26
C ILE A 6 -1.09 0.84 2.67
N HIS A 7 -1.80 -0.19 2.19
CA HIS A 7 -1.42 -1.56 2.48
C HIS A 7 -0.16 -1.95 1.69
N ILE A 8 0.83 -2.59 2.32
CA ILE A 8 2.01 -3.14 1.66
C ILE A 8 2.10 -4.64 2.01
N PRO A 9 1.50 -5.53 1.20
CA PRO A 9 1.30 -6.93 1.56
C PRO A 9 2.53 -7.80 1.27
N PHE A 10 3.75 -7.26 1.30
CA PHE A 10 4.96 -7.99 0.93
C PHE A 10 5.87 -8.19 2.13
N CYS A 11 6.47 -9.38 2.21
CA CYS A 11 7.47 -9.68 3.21
C CYS A 11 8.59 -10.52 2.59
N THR A 12 9.79 -10.45 3.15
CA THR A 12 10.87 -11.37 2.76
C THR A 12 10.52 -12.80 3.15
N GLN A 13 9.92 -12.98 4.33
CA GLN A 13 9.46 -14.25 4.84
C GLN A 13 8.24 -14.05 5.74
N LYS A 14 7.29 -15.01 5.72
CA LYS A 14 6.13 -14.96 6.60
C LYS A 14 6.43 -15.63 7.93
N CYS A 15 6.38 -14.88 9.02
CA CYS A 15 6.59 -15.42 10.36
C CYS A 15 5.45 -16.39 10.73
N ALA A 16 5.77 -17.44 11.51
CA ALA A 16 4.78 -18.46 11.92
C ALA A 16 3.61 -17.89 12.75
N TYR A 17 3.84 -16.79 13.47
CA TYR A 17 2.82 -16.10 14.26
C TYR A 17 2.12 -14.95 13.49
N CYS A 18 2.53 -14.67 12.25
CA CYS A 18 2.02 -13.51 11.52
C CYS A 18 0.60 -13.76 11.02
N SER A 19 -0.37 -13.03 11.56
CA SER A 19 -1.77 -13.05 11.13
C SER A 19 -2.11 -11.99 10.08
N PHE A 20 -1.15 -11.15 9.68
CA PHE A 20 -1.39 -10.13 8.66
C PHE A 20 -1.48 -10.75 7.26
N THR A 21 -2.23 -10.09 6.39
CA THR A 21 -2.29 -10.40 4.97
C THR A 21 -0.97 -9.97 4.33
N SER A 22 -0.02 -10.90 4.28
CA SER A 22 1.25 -10.71 3.61
C SER A 22 1.64 -11.94 2.78
N PHE A 23 2.37 -11.67 1.71
CA PHE A 23 2.84 -12.64 0.73
C PHE A 23 4.39 -12.65 0.74
N PRO A 24 5.02 -13.78 1.11
CA PRO A 24 6.47 -13.94 1.07
C PRO A 24 6.96 -14.30 -0.34
N ASP A 25 8.27 -14.16 -0.58
CA ASP A 25 8.96 -14.59 -1.81
C ASP A 25 8.35 -14.04 -3.13
N ILE A 26 7.84 -12.82 -3.09
CA ILE A 26 7.32 -12.13 -4.28
C ILE A 26 8.47 -11.59 -5.12
N LYS A 27 8.39 -11.80 -6.44
CA LYS A 27 9.35 -11.29 -7.42
C LYS A 27 9.30 -9.77 -7.48
N GLU A 28 10.46 -9.15 -7.67
CA GLU A 28 10.59 -7.69 -7.80
C GLU A 28 9.68 -7.11 -8.89
N ASP A 29 9.55 -7.78 -10.04
CA ASP A 29 8.64 -7.36 -11.12
C ASP A 29 7.17 -7.27 -10.67
N THR A 30 6.73 -8.18 -9.80
CA THR A 30 5.37 -8.15 -9.25
C THR A 30 5.19 -7.01 -8.26
N ILE A 31 6.21 -6.71 -7.45
CA ILE A 31 6.21 -5.55 -6.54
C ILE A 31 6.15 -4.25 -7.37
N ASN A 32 6.94 -4.17 -8.45
CA ASN A 32 6.95 -3.01 -9.34
C ASN A 32 5.59 -2.80 -10.01
N GLU A 33 4.95 -3.87 -10.48
CA GLU A 33 3.60 -3.78 -11.04
C GLU A 33 2.58 -3.36 -9.96
N TYR A 34 2.69 -3.85 -8.73
CA TYR A 34 1.85 -3.40 -7.62
C TYR A 34 2.00 -1.89 -7.37
N ILE A 35 3.23 -1.39 -7.25
CA ILE A 35 3.50 0.04 -7.03
C ILE A 35 2.92 0.87 -8.17
N LYS A 36 3.07 0.42 -9.43
CA LYS A 36 2.52 1.10 -10.60
C LYS A 36 1.00 1.18 -10.56
N GLN A 37 0.31 0.13 -10.12
CA GLN A 37 -1.14 0.16 -9.98
C GLN A 37 -1.59 1.00 -8.78
N LEU A 38 -0.87 0.95 -7.67
CA LEU A 38 -1.11 1.81 -6.50
C LEU A 38 -1.01 3.30 -6.86
N GLN A 39 -0.02 3.69 -7.67
CA GLN A 39 0.10 5.07 -8.15
C GLN A 39 -1.12 5.51 -8.96
N LYS A 40 -1.64 4.65 -9.85
CA LYS A 40 -2.87 4.95 -10.62
C LYS A 40 -4.09 5.07 -9.71
N GLU A 41 -4.17 4.24 -8.67
CA GLU A 41 -5.25 4.29 -7.69
C GLU A 41 -5.22 5.60 -6.91
N ILE A 42 -4.03 6.00 -6.43
CA ILE A 42 -3.80 7.30 -5.80
C ILE A 42 -4.20 8.44 -6.73
N GLU A 43 -3.77 8.43 -7.99
CA GLU A 43 -4.15 9.45 -8.98
C GLU A 43 -5.65 9.48 -9.26
N HIS A 44 -6.31 8.32 -9.26
CA HIS A 44 -7.75 8.21 -9.49
C HIS A 44 -8.54 8.84 -8.35
N TYR A 45 -8.35 8.36 -7.12
CA TYR A 45 -9.03 8.91 -5.95
C TYR A 45 -8.58 10.33 -5.65
N GLY A 46 -7.35 10.69 -6.01
CA GLY A 46 -6.83 12.03 -5.83
C GLY A 46 -7.53 13.14 -6.58
N LYS A 47 -8.37 12.80 -7.56
CA LYS A 47 -9.24 13.77 -8.24
C LYS A 47 -10.50 14.06 -7.43
N GLU A 48 -10.88 13.18 -6.52
CA GLU A 48 -12.09 13.28 -5.71
C GLU A 48 -11.82 13.85 -4.30
N PHE A 49 -10.55 13.84 -3.85
CA PHE A 49 -10.15 14.31 -2.53
C PHE A 49 -9.21 15.52 -2.61
N GLU A 50 -9.46 16.51 -1.74
CA GLU A 50 -8.51 17.60 -1.48
C GLU A 50 -7.36 17.09 -0.59
N TRP A 51 -6.23 16.78 -1.22
CA TRP A 51 -5.04 16.22 -0.56
C TRP A 51 -4.47 17.08 0.58
N GLU A 52 -4.78 18.38 0.59
CA GLU A 52 -4.33 19.35 1.61
C GLU A 52 -4.86 19.04 3.03
N HIS A 53 -5.82 18.11 3.16
CA HIS A 53 -6.45 17.75 4.42
C HIS A 53 -6.05 16.38 4.98
N ILE A 54 -5.04 15.72 4.39
CA ILE A 54 -4.48 14.49 4.96
C ILE A 54 -3.60 14.85 6.16
N LYS A 55 -4.07 14.46 7.34
CA LYS A 55 -3.33 14.66 8.60
C LYS A 55 -2.30 13.58 8.84
N THR A 56 -2.58 12.36 8.39
CA THR A 56 -1.77 11.20 8.75
C THR A 56 -1.76 10.18 7.64
N LEU A 57 -0.58 9.62 7.39
CA LEU A 57 -0.32 8.57 6.40
C LEU A 57 0.38 7.41 7.10
N TYR A 58 -0.16 6.20 6.95
CA TYR A 58 0.43 4.97 7.43
C TYR A 58 0.69 4.00 6.28
N PHE A 59 1.78 3.25 6.39
CA PHE A 59 2.10 2.13 5.52
C PHE A 59 2.17 0.86 6.36
N GLY A 60 1.62 -0.25 5.87
CA GLY A 60 1.75 -1.55 6.55
C GLY A 60 1.03 -2.70 5.90
#